data_AF-A0AA97H6H5-F1
#
_entry.id   AF-A0AA97H6H5-F1
#
_cell.length_a   1.000
_cell.length_b   1.000
_cell.length_c   1.000
_cell.angle_alpha   90.00
_cell.angle_beta   90.00
_cell.angle_gamma   90.00
#
_symmetry.space_group_name_H-M   'P 1'
#
loop_
_entity.id
_entity.type
_entity.pdbx_description
1 polymer ?
#
loop_
_entity_poly.entity_id
_entity_poly.type
_entity_poly.pdbx_seq_one_letter_code
_entity_poly.pdbx_strand_id
1 'polypeptide(L)'
;MVDDATTPTDLTVANPDGTFTRTLNTAPVRMETSEGWVDISTDLVRTVEDGKTVIKPEQIPVDVTLGAGGSSAMATIDDNEGHSIAQSWPFGTLPEPVIESNVATYRQVLPGVDLVQIAHQTGVSQVLKIGSAEAARDPRVVEMRLYLDAGNATVSEAEGGTLTATGSDTGQVELHMSGGQWWDSSQPGASALDPGTPGLTRPFTFSLGQEAGKQTQVFGMEAILSTPDLQYPIYVEHAPDLVCLRGHRLPEYLVLEWPVHGSDHERGLSTELLGTGWRHPLGTFVLPVRG
;
A
#
# COMPACT_ATOMS: atom_id res chain seq x y z
N MET A 1 16.74 15.96 -20.63
CA MET A 1 17.12 15.06 -19.53
C MET A 1 18.42 14.38 -19.93
N VAL A 2 19.14 13.82 -18.98
CA VAL A 2 20.26 12.91 -19.30
C VAL A 2 19.75 11.50 -19.03
N ASP A 3 19.34 10.80 -20.09
CA ASP A 3 18.54 9.58 -19.97
C ASP A 3 19.30 8.47 -19.23
N ASP A 4 20.60 8.30 -19.50
CA ASP A 4 21.49 7.33 -18.83
C ASP A 4 21.65 7.57 -17.31
N ALA A 5 21.23 8.74 -16.79
CA ALA A 5 21.32 9.12 -15.38
C ALA A 5 19.95 9.34 -14.71
N THR A 6 18.86 9.01 -15.41
CA THR A 6 17.49 9.16 -14.89
C THR A 6 17.02 7.84 -14.27
N THR A 7 16.41 7.90 -13.09
CA THR A 7 15.83 6.76 -12.38
C THR A 7 14.45 7.16 -11.81
N PRO A 8 13.65 6.23 -11.25
CA PRO A 8 12.36 6.59 -10.65
C PRO A 8 12.43 7.68 -9.57
N THR A 9 13.57 7.80 -8.88
CA THR A 9 13.79 8.77 -7.79
C THR A 9 14.82 9.86 -8.12
N ASP A 10 15.57 9.72 -9.20
CA ASP A 10 16.68 10.61 -9.57
C ASP A 10 16.50 11.20 -10.97
N LEU A 11 16.66 12.51 -11.10
CA LEU A 11 16.66 13.20 -12.39
C LEU A 11 17.88 14.09 -12.50
N THR A 12 18.66 13.88 -13.57
CA THR A 12 19.74 14.79 -13.97
C THR A 12 19.37 15.56 -15.24
N VAL A 13 19.46 16.89 -15.18
CA VAL A 13 19.23 17.80 -16.31
C VAL A 13 20.49 18.62 -16.59
N ALA A 14 20.89 18.71 -17.85
CA ALA A 14 21.94 19.63 -18.30
C ALA A 14 21.35 21.03 -18.49
N ASN A 15 21.97 22.03 -17.86
CA ASN A 15 21.57 23.43 -17.95
C ASN A 15 22.25 24.11 -19.15
N PRO A 16 21.66 25.19 -19.72
CA PRO A 16 22.25 25.92 -20.85
C PRO A 16 23.64 26.52 -20.59
N ASP A 17 24.00 26.72 -19.32
CA ASP A 17 25.29 27.28 -18.88
C ASP A 17 26.40 26.22 -18.74
N GLY A 18 26.12 24.96 -19.10
CA GLY A 18 27.07 23.85 -19.01
C GLY A 18 27.15 23.19 -17.63
N THR A 19 26.31 23.60 -16.68
CA THR A 19 26.17 22.92 -15.39
C THR A 19 25.10 21.82 -15.43
N PHE A 20 25.02 21.00 -14.38
CA PHE A 20 23.97 20.01 -14.23
C PHE A 20 23.16 20.27 -12.97
N THR A 21 21.85 20.00 -13.04
CA THR A 21 20.94 19.98 -11.90
C THR A 21 20.49 18.54 -11.66
N ARG A 22 20.71 18.05 -10.44
CA ARG A 22 20.25 16.74 -9.99
C ARG A 22 19.12 16.90 -8.98
N THR A 23 18.04 16.14 -9.17
CA THR A 23 16.86 16.13 -8.28
C THR A 23 16.68 14.74 -7.71
N LEU A 24 16.66 14.62 -6.38
CA LEU A 24 16.38 13.36 -5.67
C LEU A 24 15.04 13.41 -4.95
N ASN A 25 14.28 12.31 -5.03
CA ASN A 25 12.99 12.13 -4.38
C ASN A 25 13.03 10.92 -3.44
N THR A 26 12.31 10.98 -2.33
CA THR A 26 12.23 9.90 -1.33
C THR A 26 11.32 8.75 -1.75
N ALA A 27 10.53 8.93 -2.80
CA ALA A 27 9.67 7.92 -3.42
C ALA A 27 9.71 8.08 -4.95
N PRO A 28 9.43 7.02 -5.74
CA PRO A 28 9.34 7.11 -7.19
C PRO A 28 8.40 8.23 -7.63
N VAL A 29 8.81 9.13 -8.52
CA VAL A 29 7.90 10.16 -9.09
C VAL A 29 7.72 10.01 -10.58
N ARG A 30 8.49 9.11 -11.19
CA ARG A 30 8.50 8.81 -12.61
C ARG A 30 8.71 7.33 -12.84
N MET A 31 8.25 6.83 -13.97
CA MET A 31 8.51 5.47 -14.44
C MET A 31 9.00 5.50 -15.89
N GLU A 32 9.80 4.51 -16.26
CA GLU A 32 10.24 4.34 -17.64
C GLU A 32 9.22 3.48 -18.39
N THR A 33 8.83 3.93 -19.58
CA THR A 33 7.95 3.21 -20.50
C THR A 33 8.69 2.95 -21.82
N SER A 34 8.09 2.19 -22.74
CA SER A 34 8.62 2.06 -24.10
C SER A 34 8.72 3.38 -24.86
N GLU A 35 8.01 4.42 -24.43
CA GLU A 35 8.01 5.76 -25.02
C GLU A 35 8.93 6.76 -24.29
N GLY A 36 9.60 6.31 -23.22
CA GLY A 36 10.48 7.12 -22.38
C GLY A 36 9.94 7.32 -20.96
N TRP A 37 10.56 8.24 -20.22
CA TRP A 37 10.18 8.58 -18.85
C TRP A 37 8.88 9.37 -18.79
N VAL A 38 7.93 8.92 -17.98
CA VAL A 38 6.66 9.60 -17.70
C VAL A 38 6.48 9.81 -16.20
N ASP A 39 5.73 10.83 -15.82
CA ASP A 39 5.40 11.10 -14.42
C ASP A 39 4.39 10.06 -13.89
N ILE A 40 4.58 9.67 -12.63
CA ILE A 40 3.65 8.76 -11.96
C ILE A 40 2.37 9.52 -11.58
N SER A 41 1.21 8.95 -11.91
CA SER A 41 -0.12 9.44 -11.55
C SER A 41 -0.92 8.32 -10.88
N THR A 42 -1.30 8.55 -9.62
CA THR A 42 -2.13 7.60 -8.85
C THR A 42 -3.63 7.88 -9.00
N ASP A 43 -4.03 8.89 -9.77
CA ASP A 43 -5.44 9.22 -9.96
C ASP A 43 -6.19 8.04 -10.59
N LEU A 44 -7.33 7.69 -10.00
CA LEU A 44 -8.11 6.54 -10.42
C LEU A 44 -8.99 6.89 -11.62
N VAL A 45 -8.89 6.08 -12.66
CA VAL A 45 -9.66 6.20 -13.90
C VAL A 45 -10.47 4.92 -14.14
N ARG A 46 -11.67 5.06 -14.70
CA ARG A 46 -12.45 3.92 -15.19
C ARG A 46 -11.95 3.54 -16.58
N THR A 47 -11.71 2.25 -16.81
CA THR A 47 -11.33 1.69 -18.10
C THR A 47 -12.11 0.40 -18.40
N VAL A 48 -11.88 -0.19 -19.57
CA VAL A 48 -12.48 -1.45 -19.99
C VAL A 48 -11.39 -2.46 -20.31
N GLU A 49 -11.40 -3.59 -19.60
CA GLU A 49 -10.50 -4.74 -19.83
C GLU A 49 -11.34 -5.99 -20.00
N ASP A 50 -11.04 -6.78 -21.04
CA ASP A 50 -11.79 -8.00 -21.41
C ASP A 50 -13.32 -7.79 -21.46
N GLY A 51 -13.74 -6.60 -21.90
CA GLY A 51 -15.15 -6.22 -22.00
C GLY A 51 -15.83 -5.90 -20.66
N LYS A 52 -15.08 -5.79 -19.57
CA LYS A 52 -15.58 -5.42 -18.24
C LYS A 52 -15.04 -4.04 -17.84
N THR A 53 -15.90 -3.24 -17.21
CA THR A 53 -15.45 -2.00 -16.59
C THR A 53 -14.64 -2.30 -15.33
N VAL A 54 -13.45 -1.71 -15.26
CA VAL A 54 -12.55 -1.77 -14.10
C VAL A 54 -12.06 -0.36 -13.76
N ILE A 55 -11.44 -0.21 -12.59
CA ILE A 55 -10.83 1.04 -12.15
C ILE A 55 -9.34 0.81 -12.00
N LYS A 56 -8.50 1.68 -12.55
CA LYS A 56 -7.04 1.58 -12.45
C LYS A 56 -6.44 2.95 -12.08
N PRO A 57 -5.32 3.00 -11.36
CA PRO A 57 -4.49 4.21 -11.33
C PRO A 57 -4.04 4.56 -12.75
N GLU A 58 -3.99 5.86 -13.05
CA GLU A 58 -3.70 6.38 -14.39
C GLU A 58 -2.31 5.97 -14.89
N GLN A 59 -1.29 6.04 -14.02
CA GLN A 59 0.10 5.77 -14.41
C GLN A 59 0.95 5.36 -13.20
N ILE A 60 1.09 4.06 -12.93
CA ILE A 60 2.02 3.51 -11.93
C ILE A 60 2.78 2.29 -12.51
N PRO A 61 3.96 1.93 -11.98
CA PRO A 61 4.79 0.83 -12.50
C PRO A 61 4.27 -0.60 -12.22
N VAL A 62 3.24 -0.75 -11.39
CA VAL A 62 2.63 -2.05 -11.06
C VAL A 62 1.21 -2.11 -11.62
N ASP A 63 0.74 -3.28 -12.06
CA ASP A 63 -0.66 -3.37 -12.51
C ASP A 63 -1.57 -3.56 -11.29
N VAL A 64 -2.27 -2.48 -10.94
CA VAL A 64 -3.34 -2.49 -9.95
C VAL A 64 -4.67 -2.32 -10.67
N THR A 65 -5.57 -3.26 -10.41
CA THR A 65 -6.93 -3.22 -10.94
C THR A 65 -7.94 -3.31 -9.80
N LEU A 66 -8.80 -2.31 -9.65
CA LEU A 66 -9.89 -2.28 -8.66
C LEU A 66 -11.22 -2.61 -9.34
N GLY A 67 -12.11 -3.29 -8.62
CA GLY A 67 -13.43 -3.64 -9.14
C GLY A 67 -14.34 -2.42 -9.31
N ALA A 68 -15.04 -2.27 -10.43
CA ALA A 68 -15.94 -1.13 -10.66
C ALA A 68 -17.31 -1.22 -9.94
N GLY A 69 -17.48 -2.20 -9.04
CA GLY A 69 -18.78 -2.57 -8.47
C GLY A 69 -19.58 -3.53 -9.38
N GLY A 70 -20.71 -4.03 -8.90
CA GLY A 70 -21.57 -4.97 -9.63
C GLY A 70 -21.05 -6.42 -9.65
N SER A 71 -19.90 -6.70 -9.04
CA SER A 71 -19.37 -8.05 -8.78
C SER A 71 -18.72 -8.12 -7.38
N SER A 72 -18.15 -9.26 -7.01
CA SER A 72 -17.37 -9.42 -5.77
C SER A 72 -15.90 -9.00 -5.91
N ALA A 73 -15.42 -8.65 -7.11
CA ALA A 73 -14.02 -8.33 -7.33
C ALA A 73 -13.62 -7.05 -6.57
N MET A 74 -12.58 -7.13 -5.72
CA MET A 74 -12.09 -5.98 -4.94
C MET A 74 -10.89 -5.33 -5.60
N ALA A 75 -9.78 -6.04 -5.62
CA ALA A 75 -8.52 -5.56 -6.18
C ALA A 75 -7.71 -6.74 -6.71
N THR A 76 -6.95 -6.51 -7.76
CA THR A 76 -5.89 -7.38 -8.24
C THR A 76 -4.61 -6.58 -8.30
N ILE A 77 -3.51 -7.18 -7.83
CA ILE A 77 -2.16 -6.72 -8.12
C ILE A 77 -1.47 -7.76 -8.99
N ASP A 78 -0.80 -7.31 -10.04
CA ASP A 78 0.01 -8.13 -10.95
C ASP A 78 1.37 -7.46 -11.14
N ASP A 79 2.43 -8.27 -11.16
CA ASP A 79 3.81 -7.79 -11.32
C ASP A 79 4.20 -7.50 -12.77
N ASN A 80 3.28 -7.68 -13.72
CA ASN A 80 3.47 -7.66 -15.18
C ASN A 80 4.42 -8.77 -15.71
N GLU A 81 4.83 -9.71 -14.87
CA GLU A 81 5.60 -10.90 -15.22
C GLU A 81 4.75 -12.18 -15.12
N GLY A 82 3.46 -12.04 -14.80
CA GLY A 82 2.49 -13.12 -14.75
C GLY A 82 2.20 -13.67 -13.34
N HIS A 83 2.71 -13.00 -12.29
CA HIS A 83 2.38 -13.32 -10.90
C HIS A 83 1.36 -12.31 -10.37
N SER A 84 0.26 -12.81 -9.82
CA SER A 84 -0.80 -11.95 -9.30
C SER A 84 -1.44 -12.47 -8.04
N ILE A 85 -2.02 -11.53 -7.28
CA ILE A 85 -2.95 -11.80 -6.20
C ILE A 85 -4.22 -11.00 -6.48
N ALA A 86 -5.35 -11.70 -6.55
CA ALA A 86 -6.67 -11.12 -6.61
C ALA A 86 -7.40 -11.31 -5.26
N GLN A 87 -7.98 -10.22 -4.77
CA GLN A 87 -8.86 -10.20 -3.61
C GLN A 87 -10.32 -10.10 -4.06
N SER A 88 -11.18 -10.87 -3.40
CA SER A 88 -12.63 -10.82 -3.63
C SER A 88 -13.41 -10.69 -2.32
N TRP A 89 -14.44 -9.85 -2.38
CA TRP A 89 -15.37 -9.62 -1.30
C TRP A 89 -16.27 -10.84 -1.09
N PRO A 90 -16.32 -11.43 0.11
CA PRO A 90 -17.04 -12.68 0.28
C PRO A 90 -18.53 -12.53 0.56
N PHE A 91 -18.98 -11.33 0.92
CA PHE A 91 -20.35 -11.11 1.40
C PHE A 91 -21.31 -10.66 0.29
N GLY A 92 -20.94 -10.91 -0.98
CA GLY A 92 -21.77 -10.67 -2.15
C GLY A 92 -21.17 -9.63 -3.10
N THR A 93 -22.04 -8.85 -3.70
CA THR A 93 -21.68 -7.86 -4.72
C THR A 93 -21.27 -6.53 -4.07
N LEU A 94 -20.13 -5.99 -4.49
CA LEU A 94 -19.72 -4.65 -4.11
C LEU A 94 -20.56 -3.60 -4.87
N PRO A 95 -20.92 -2.49 -4.20
CA PRO A 95 -21.56 -1.35 -4.85
C PRO A 95 -20.57 -0.65 -5.79
N GLU A 96 -21.09 0.23 -6.65
CA GLU A 96 -20.22 1.12 -7.42
C GLU A 96 -19.51 2.12 -6.48
N PRO A 97 -18.18 2.31 -6.60
CA PRO A 97 -17.46 3.22 -5.75
C PRO A 97 -17.59 4.67 -6.21
N VAL A 98 -17.55 5.59 -5.24
CA VAL A 98 -17.24 7.00 -5.51
C VAL A 98 -15.74 7.16 -5.60
N ILE A 99 -15.28 7.76 -6.70
CA ILE A 99 -13.87 8.00 -6.97
C ILE A 99 -13.54 9.47 -6.74
N GLU A 100 -12.51 9.74 -5.95
CA GLU A 100 -11.96 11.06 -5.69
C GLU A 100 -10.42 10.96 -5.75
N SER A 101 -9.80 11.52 -6.81
CA SER A 101 -8.34 11.39 -7.05
C SER A 101 -7.90 9.92 -7.02
N ASN A 102 -6.99 9.55 -6.11
CA ASN A 102 -6.47 8.20 -5.95
C ASN A 102 -7.32 7.29 -5.04
N VAL A 103 -8.52 7.71 -4.62
CA VAL A 103 -9.36 7.00 -3.65
C VAL A 103 -10.65 6.48 -4.28
N ALA A 104 -10.97 5.20 -4.08
CA ALA A 104 -12.25 4.58 -4.40
C ALA A 104 -12.98 4.17 -3.10
N THR A 105 -14.15 4.77 -2.85
CA THR A 105 -14.98 4.45 -1.68
C THR A 105 -16.23 3.66 -2.07
N TYR A 106 -16.27 2.40 -1.67
CA TYR A 106 -17.42 1.49 -1.77
C TYR A 106 -18.26 1.63 -0.50
N ARG A 107 -19.40 2.31 -0.58
CA ARG A 107 -20.22 2.60 0.60
C ARG A 107 -21.15 1.46 0.94
N GLN A 108 -21.32 1.17 2.23
CA GLN A 108 -22.25 0.15 2.71
C GLN A 108 -21.97 -1.25 2.13
N VAL A 109 -20.69 -1.65 2.08
CA VAL A 109 -20.30 -3.03 1.74
C VAL A 109 -20.84 -4.05 2.75
N LEU A 110 -21.07 -3.59 3.99
CA LEU A 110 -21.99 -4.15 4.99
C LEU A 110 -22.77 -2.97 5.60
N PRO A 111 -23.88 -3.22 6.33
CA PRO A 111 -24.59 -2.17 7.05
C PRO A 111 -23.64 -1.37 7.97
N GLY A 112 -23.47 -0.08 7.68
CA GLY A 112 -22.58 0.81 8.44
C GLY A 112 -21.07 0.56 8.23
N VAL A 113 -20.67 -0.19 7.20
CA VAL A 113 -19.27 -0.43 6.85
C VAL A 113 -19.00 0.01 5.41
N ASP A 114 -17.97 0.83 5.22
CA ASP A 114 -17.48 1.20 3.89
C ASP A 114 -16.12 0.50 3.65
N LEU A 115 -15.84 0.14 2.40
CA LEU A 115 -14.50 -0.24 1.94
C LEU A 115 -13.90 0.96 1.20
N VAL A 116 -12.70 1.36 1.59
CA VAL A 116 -11.95 2.46 0.97
C VAL A 116 -10.66 1.87 0.42
N GLN A 117 -10.43 2.03 -0.88
CA GLN A 117 -9.20 1.61 -1.56
C GLN A 117 -8.44 2.84 -2.03
N ILE A 118 -7.13 2.87 -1.80
CA ILE A 118 -6.26 4.02 -2.01
C ILE A 118 -5.12 3.56 -2.91
N ALA A 119 -5.04 4.10 -4.12
CA ALA A 119 -3.94 3.79 -5.03
C ALA A 119 -2.66 4.51 -4.59
N HIS A 120 -1.56 3.75 -4.57
CA HIS A 120 -0.23 4.22 -4.29
C HIS A 120 0.69 3.90 -5.48
N GLN A 121 1.86 4.53 -5.49
CA GLN A 121 2.83 4.40 -6.59
C GLN A 121 3.36 2.97 -6.75
N THR A 122 3.22 2.14 -5.71
CA THR A 122 3.74 0.76 -5.66
C THR A 122 2.65 -0.28 -5.44
N GLY A 123 1.37 0.12 -5.37
CA GLY A 123 0.31 -0.81 -4.99
C GLY A 123 -1.00 -0.14 -4.58
N VAL A 124 -1.75 -0.80 -3.70
CA VAL A 124 -3.02 -0.31 -3.17
C VAL A 124 -3.11 -0.55 -1.67
N SER A 125 -3.59 0.45 -0.93
CA SER A 125 -3.97 0.32 0.47
C SER A 125 -5.47 0.20 0.61
N GLN A 126 -5.91 -0.57 1.60
CA GLN A 126 -7.32 -0.95 1.73
C GLN A 126 -7.78 -0.84 3.17
N VAL A 127 -8.84 -0.08 3.39
CA VAL A 127 -9.36 0.26 4.71
C VAL A 127 -10.84 -0.10 4.81
N LEU A 128 -11.21 -0.85 5.84
CA LEU A 128 -12.60 -0.99 6.25
C LEU A 128 -12.93 0.11 7.27
N LYS A 129 -13.84 1.01 6.90
CA LYS A 129 -14.37 2.03 7.80
C LYS A 129 -15.64 1.50 8.45
N ILE A 130 -15.56 1.12 9.71
CA ILE A 130 -16.70 0.62 10.48
C ILE A 130 -17.29 1.79 11.26
N GLY A 131 -18.49 2.21 10.86
CA GLY A 131 -19.06 3.50 11.24
C GLY A 131 -19.66 3.58 12.65
N SER A 132 -19.91 2.44 13.31
CA SER A 132 -20.57 2.42 14.61
C SER A 132 -20.32 1.14 15.38
N ALA A 133 -20.62 1.18 16.69
CA ALA A 133 -20.62 0.00 17.56
C ALA A 133 -21.64 -1.06 17.13
N GLU A 134 -22.74 -0.66 16.48
CA GLU A 134 -23.71 -1.60 15.93
C GLU A 134 -23.11 -2.36 14.74
N ALA A 135 -22.50 -1.63 13.79
CA ALA A 135 -21.82 -2.23 12.65
C ALA A 135 -20.67 -3.17 13.08
N ALA A 136 -19.94 -2.80 14.14
CA ALA A 136 -18.87 -3.61 14.71
C ALA A 136 -19.34 -4.95 15.31
N ARG A 137 -20.63 -5.10 15.64
CA ARG A 137 -21.22 -6.34 16.15
C ARG A 137 -21.80 -7.23 15.06
N ASP A 138 -21.81 -6.79 13.80
CA ASP A 138 -22.21 -7.64 12.68
C ASP A 138 -21.29 -8.88 12.65
N PRO A 139 -21.83 -10.11 12.67
CA PRO A 139 -21.01 -11.32 12.65
C PRO A 139 -20.01 -11.36 11.49
N ARG A 140 -20.34 -10.75 10.35
CA ARG A 140 -19.45 -10.67 9.18
C ARG A 140 -18.27 -9.72 9.41
N VAL A 141 -18.42 -8.73 10.29
CA VAL A 141 -17.34 -7.85 10.73
C VAL A 141 -16.49 -8.54 11.78
N VAL A 142 -17.10 -9.27 12.71
CA VAL A 142 -16.37 -10.04 13.73
C VAL A 142 -15.53 -11.15 13.09
N GLU A 143 -16.07 -11.85 12.10
CA GLU A 143 -15.42 -12.93 11.36
C GLU A 143 -14.88 -12.44 10.00
N MET A 144 -14.44 -11.18 9.93
CA MET A 144 -14.00 -10.56 8.69
C MET A 144 -12.87 -11.37 8.02
N ARG A 145 -13.03 -11.55 6.72
CA ARG A 145 -12.10 -12.26 5.86
C ARG A 145 -12.28 -11.82 4.42
N LEU A 146 -11.27 -12.06 3.59
CA LEU A 146 -11.32 -11.87 2.13
C LEU A 146 -10.97 -13.17 1.41
N TYR A 147 -11.50 -13.38 0.22
CA TYR A 147 -11.01 -14.47 -0.64
C TYR A 147 -9.74 -14.02 -1.35
N LEU A 148 -8.75 -14.91 -1.39
CA LEU A 148 -7.51 -14.76 -2.14
C LEU A 148 -7.49 -15.77 -3.28
N ASP A 149 -7.12 -15.30 -4.47
CA ASP A 149 -6.79 -16.11 -5.62
C ASP A 149 -5.43 -15.67 -6.16
N ALA A 150 -4.54 -16.63 -6.44
CA ALA A 150 -3.16 -16.35 -6.81
C ALA A 150 -2.86 -16.93 -8.20
N GLY A 151 -2.40 -16.06 -9.10
CA GLY A 151 -1.97 -16.42 -10.45
C GLY A 151 -0.47 -16.69 -10.47
N ASN A 152 -0.06 -17.87 -10.94
CA ASN A 152 1.35 -18.33 -10.96
C ASN A 152 2.12 -18.17 -9.63
N ALA A 153 1.43 -18.00 -8.50
CA ALA A 153 2.07 -17.75 -7.21
C ALA A 153 1.38 -18.54 -6.10
N THR A 154 2.11 -18.78 -5.01
CA THR A 154 1.58 -19.41 -3.80
C THR A 154 1.65 -18.42 -2.65
N VAL A 155 0.51 -18.12 -2.03
CA VAL A 155 0.43 -17.21 -0.89
C VAL A 155 0.67 -17.97 0.42
N SER A 156 1.62 -17.50 1.22
CA SER A 156 1.97 -18.05 2.53
C SER A 156 2.10 -16.97 3.61
N GLU A 157 1.95 -17.37 4.87
CA GLU A 157 2.30 -16.53 6.01
C GLU A 157 3.83 -16.47 6.19
N ALA A 158 4.32 -15.29 6.54
CA ALA A 158 5.70 -15.02 6.94
C ALA A 158 5.73 -14.40 8.35
N GLU A 159 6.92 -14.12 8.86
CA GLU A 159 7.09 -13.52 10.18
C GLU A 159 6.37 -12.16 10.30
N GLY A 160 5.91 -11.85 11.52
CA GLY A 160 5.28 -10.56 11.82
C GLY A 160 3.86 -10.37 11.25
N GLY A 161 3.19 -11.44 10.81
CA GLY A 161 1.84 -11.35 10.24
C GLY A 161 1.80 -10.88 8.78
N THR A 162 2.96 -10.95 8.11
CA THR A 162 3.12 -10.65 6.68
C THR A 162 2.59 -11.80 5.84
N LEU A 163 1.96 -11.50 4.70
CA LEU A 163 1.66 -12.46 3.66
C LEU A 163 2.62 -12.25 2.48
N THR A 164 3.15 -13.34 1.94
CA THR A 164 4.05 -13.34 0.78
C THR A 164 3.45 -14.20 -0.32
N ALA A 165 3.54 -13.77 -1.58
CA ALA A 165 3.30 -14.66 -2.72
C ALA A 165 4.62 -15.00 -3.41
N THR A 166 4.92 -16.29 -3.41
CA THR A 166 6.11 -16.85 -4.03
C THR A 166 5.76 -17.34 -5.43
N GLY A 167 6.48 -16.88 -6.45
CA GLY A 167 6.31 -17.31 -7.84
C GLY A 167 6.54 -18.82 -7.97
N SER A 168 5.64 -19.51 -8.66
CA SER A 168 5.65 -20.98 -8.74
C SER A 168 6.72 -21.50 -9.70
N ASP A 169 7.07 -20.70 -10.69
CA ASP A 169 8.14 -20.92 -11.66
C ASP A 169 9.49 -20.32 -11.21
N THR A 170 9.49 -19.21 -10.48
CA THR A 170 10.71 -18.53 -10.03
C THR A 170 11.22 -19.01 -8.67
N GLY A 171 10.32 -19.44 -7.78
CA GLY A 171 10.62 -19.74 -6.38
C GLY A 171 11.03 -18.52 -5.54
N GLN A 172 10.81 -17.29 -6.04
CA GLN A 172 11.14 -16.04 -5.35
C GLN A 172 9.86 -15.37 -4.81
N VAL A 173 10.00 -14.52 -3.80
CA VAL A 173 8.89 -13.68 -3.32
C VAL A 173 8.70 -12.53 -4.30
N GLU A 174 7.57 -12.52 -5.00
CA GLU A 174 7.25 -11.51 -6.03
C GLU A 174 6.31 -10.43 -5.49
N LEU A 175 5.42 -10.81 -4.56
CA LEU A 175 4.48 -9.89 -3.91
C LEU A 175 4.53 -10.08 -2.40
N HIS A 176 4.35 -9.00 -1.66
CA HIS A 176 4.15 -9.07 -0.20
C HIS A 176 3.08 -8.09 0.27
N MET A 177 2.58 -8.36 1.46
CA MET A 177 1.62 -7.53 2.18
C MET A 177 1.96 -7.65 3.67
N SER A 178 2.32 -6.54 4.31
CA SER A 178 2.65 -6.52 5.74
C SER A 178 1.39 -6.71 6.60
N GLY A 179 1.62 -6.89 7.91
CA GLY A 179 0.56 -7.00 8.90
C GLY A 179 -0.37 -5.79 8.93
N GLY A 180 -1.62 -6.02 9.35
CA GLY A 180 -2.66 -5.01 9.35
C GLY A 180 -2.45 -3.95 10.41
N GLN A 181 -3.00 -2.77 10.15
CA GLN A 181 -2.99 -1.63 11.04
C GLN A 181 -4.41 -1.13 11.27
N TRP A 182 -4.66 -0.55 12.44
CA TRP A 182 -5.96 0.05 12.73
C TRP A 182 -5.85 1.26 13.63
N TRP A 183 -6.85 2.12 13.56
CA TRP A 183 -7.02 3.27 14.44
C TRP A 183 -8.51 3.60 14.58
N ASP A 184 -8.84 4.46 15.53
CA ASP A 184 -10.20 4.89 15.82
C ASP A 184 -10.31 6.41 15.73
N SER A 185 -11.52 6.93 15.92
CA SER A 185 -11.78 8.38 15.81
C SER A 185 -11.48 9.14 17.11
N SER A 186 -10.61 8.63 17.98
CA SER A 186 -10.25 9.30 19.23
C SER A 186 -9.43 10.56 19.02
N GLN A 187 -8.79 10.71 17.86
CA GLN A 187 -7.94 11.86 17.54
C GLN A 187 -8.60 12.80 16.52
N PRO A 188 -8.43 14.12 16.69
CA PRO A 188 -8.87 15.08 15.68
C PRO A 188 -8.22 14.80 14.32
N GLY A 189 -9.04 14.79 13.27
CA GLY A 189 -8.59 14.56 11.90
C GLY A 189 -8.47 13.08 11.51
N ALA A 190 -8.80 12.15 12.40
CA ALA A 190 -8.85 10.73 12.05
C ALA A 190 -9.80 10.48 10.86
N SER A 191 -9.30 9.76 9.87
CA SER A 191 -9.98 9.42 8.63
C SER A 191 -9.50 8.06 8.12
N ALA A 192 -10.01 7.60 6.98
CA ALA A 192 -9.48 6.39 6.34
C ALA A 192 -8.07 6.58 5.78
N LEU A 193 -7.58 7.82 5.67
CA LEU A 193 -6.27 8.15 5.10
C LEU A 193 -5.24 8.52 6.16
N ASP A 194 -5.67 8.84 7.39
CA ASP A 194 -4.81 9.42 8.41
C ASP A 194 -5.37 9.11 9.82
N PRO A 195 -4.56 8.64 10.78
CA PRO A 195 -5.00 8.38 12.15
C PRO A 195 -5.31 9.64 12.97
N GLY A 196 -5.15 10.84 12.40
CA GLY A 196 -5.29 12.12 13.08
C GLY A 196 -4.01 12.52 13.81
N THR A 197 -4.02 13.67 14.48
CA THR A 197 -2.86 14.16 15.26
C THR A 197 -3.19 14.22 16.75
N PRO A 198 -2.37 13.62 17.64
CA PRO A 198 -1.14 12.83 17.42
C PRO A 198 -1.41 11.32 17.23
N GLY A 199 -2.37 10.95 16.38
CA GLY A 199 -2.84 9.59 16.21
C GLY A 199 -1.75 8.59 15.83
N LEU A 200 -1.87 7.41 16.43
CA LEU A 200 -0.99 6.27 16.18
C LEU A 200 -1.83 5.12 15.66
N THR A 201 -1.28 4.39 14.69
CA THR A 201 -1.83 3.12 14.26
C THR A 201 -1.45 2.02 15.26
N ARG A 202 -2.28 0.99 15.33
CA ARG A 202 -2.10 -0.18 16.17
C ARG A 202 -2.08 -1.42 15.28
N PRO A 203 -1.14 -2.37 15.49
CA PRO A 203 -1.08 -3.56 14.65
C PRO A 203 -2.21 -4.53 14.98
N PHE A 204 -2.62 -5.29 13.98
CA PHE A 204 -3.36 -6.53 14.13
C PHE A 204 -2.86 -7.56 13.11
N THR A 205 -3.08 -8.83 13.38
CA THR A 205 -2.55 -9.92 12.56
C THR A 205 -3.61 -10.50 11.63
N PHE A 206 -3.14 -11.06 10.50
CA PHE A 206 -3.94 -11.94 9.66
C PHE A 206 -3.56 -13.39 9.91
N SER A 207 -4.43 -14.28 9.46
CA SER A 207 -4.09 -15.67 9.20
C SER A 207 -4.67 -16.12 7.86
N LEU A 208 -4.11 -17.19 7.32
CA LEU A 208 -4.63 -17.88 6.15
C LEU A 208 -5.62 -18.95 6.57
N GLY A 209 -6.82 -18.88 5.98
CA GLY A 209 -7.86 -19.88 6.14
C GLY A 209 -8.26 -20.51 4.82
N GLN A 210 -9.25 -21.39 4.87
CA GLN A 210 -9.86 -22.00 3.70
C GLN A 210 -11.38 -21.98 3.86
N GLU A 211 -12.09 -21.59 2.82
CA GLU A 211 -13.55 -21.62 2.79
C GLU A 211 -14.05 -21.84 1.37
N ALA A 212 -15.01 -22.75 1.19
CA ALA A 212 -15.57 -23.10 -0.12
C ALA A 212 -14.51 -23.46 -1.19
N GLY A 213 -13.39 -24.04 -0.76
CA GLY A 213 -12.27 -24.40 -1.64
C GLY A 213 -11.40 -23.22 -2.09
N LYS A 214 -11.58 -22.03 -1.49
CA LYS A 214 -10.77 -20.84 -1.74
C LYS A 214 -9.95 -20.49 -0.51
N GLN A 215 -8.73 -20.03 -0.74
CA GLN A 215 -7.89 -19.45 0.29
C GLN A 215 -8.53 -18.15 0.80
N THR A 216 -8.40 -17.91 2.10
CA THR A 216 -8.93 -16.70 2.74
C THR A 216 -7.86 -15.98 3.54
N GLN A 217 -7.87 -14.65 3.50
CA GLN A 217 -7.19 -13.80 4.48
C GLN A 217 -8.17 -13.54 5.62
N VAL A 218 -7.93 -14.09 6.80
CA VAL A 218 -8.79 -13.94 7.99
C VAL A 218 -8.20 -12.86 8.89
N PHE A 219 -9.06 -11.96 9.39
CA PHE A 219 -8.64 -10.78 10.13
C PHE A 219 -8.76 -11.07 11.63
N GLY A 220 -7.74 -10.72 12.41
CA GLY A 220 -7.75 -10.79 13.87
C GLY A 220 -8.63 -9.73 14.53
N MET A 221 -9.90 -9.62 14.14
CA MET A 221 -10.81 -8.54 14.54
C MET A 221 -11.07 -8.50 16.04
N GLU A 222 -11.02 -9.63 16.74
CA GLU A 222 -11.21 -9.70 18.19
C GLU A 222 -10.21 -8.79 18.95
N ALA A 223 -8.96 -8.71 18.47
CA ALA A 223 -7.94 -7.84 19.07
C ALA A 223 -8.28 -6.34 18.94
N ILE A 224 -9.07 -5.98 17.93
CA ILE A 224 -9.54 -4.62 17.69
C ILE A 224 -10.80 -4.38 18.52
N LEU A 225 -11.82 -5.23 18.34
CA LEU A 225 -13.19 -5.04 18.83
C LEU A 225 -13.32 -5.19 20.35
N SER A 226 -12.37 -5.89 21.00
CA SER A 226 -12.29 -5.97 22.47
C SER A 226 -11.61 -4.76 23.12
N THR A 227 -11.10 -3.80 22.34
CA THR A 227 -10.46 -2.60 22.88
C THR A 227 -11.48 -1.76 23.65
N PRO A 228 -11.20 -1.37 24.91
CA PRO A 228 -12.08 -0.48 25.66
C PRO A 228 -12.13 0.92 25.03
N ASP A 229 -13.29 1.58 25.18
CA ASP A 229 -13.49 3.00 24.85
C ASP A 229 -13.28 3.38 23.36
N LEU A 230 -13.46 2.43 22.43
CA LEU A 230 -13.40 2.68 20.99
C LEU A 230 -14.29 3.85 20.55
N GLN A 231 -13.69 4.79 19.81
CA GLN A 231 -14.40 5.90 19.18
C GLN A 231 -14.68 5.62 17.70
N TYR A 232 -15.94 5.65 17.31
CA TYR A 232 -16.34 5.34 15.94
C TYR A 232 -16.35 6.60 15.04
N PRO A 233 -16.03 6.46 13.74
CA PRO A 233 -15.64 5.22 13.04
C PRO A 233 -14.29 4.65 13.50
N ILE A 234 -14.16 3.33 13.42
CA ILE A 234 -12.87 2.63 13.44
C ILE A 234 -12.43 2.32 12.01
N TYR A 235 -11.12 2.33 11.78
CA TYR A 235 -10.50 2.15 10.48
C TYR A 235 -9.56 0.94 10.55
N VAL A 236 -9.82 -0.08 9.74
CA VAL A 236 -9.06 -1.32 9.70
C VAL A 236 -8.36 -1.43 8.35
N GLU A 237 -7.09 -1.03 8.33
CA GLU A 237 -6.22 -1.09 7.17
C GLU A 237 -5.56 -2.48 7.06
N HIS A 238 -5.92 -3.25 6.02
CA HIS A 238 -5.54 -4.66 5.95
C HIS A 238 -4.52 -5.01 4.86
N ALA A 239 -4.12 -4.01 4.09
CA ALA A 239 -3.13 -4.13 3.05
C ALA A 239 -2.36 -2.81 2.97
N PRO A 240 -1.65 -2.37 4.04
CA PRO A 240 -0.99 -1.06 4.03
C PRO A 240 0.05 -0.92 2.92
N ASP A 241 0.57 -2.03 2.40
CA ASP A 241 1.62 -2.13 1.40
C ASP A 241 1.50 -3.41 0.55
N LEU A 242 0.32 -3.70 -0.02
CA LEU A 242 0.27 -4.74 -1.06
C LEU A 242 1.07 -4.26 -2.27
N VAL A 243 2.31 -4.74 -2.41
CA VAL A 243 3.29 -4.24 -3.39
C VAL A 243 4.02 -5.36 -4.12
N CYS A 244 4.48 -5.06 -5.33
CA CYS A 244 5.42 -5.88 -6.10
C CYS A 244 6.87 -5.63 -5.68
N LEU A 245 7.63 -6.71 -5.47
CA LEU A 245 9.03 -6.69 -5.05
C LEU A 245 10.03 -6.76 -6.21
N ARG A 246 9.62 -7.20 -7.40
CA ARG A 246 10.49 -7.25 -8.58
C ARG A 246 10.42 -5.97 -9.40
N GLY A 247 11.52 -5.64 -10.08
CA GLY A 247 11.67 -4.38 -10.83
C GLY A 247 12.00 -3.15 -9.96
N HIS A 248 11.70 -3.20 -8.67
CA HIS A 248 12.19 -2.27 -7.67
C HIS A 248 13.29 -2.97 -6.86
N ARG A 249 14.56 -2.61 -7.09
CA ARG A 249 15.40 -2.45 -5.89
C ARG A 249 14.63 -1.45 -5.05
N LEU A 250 13.99 -1.89 -3.96
CA LEU A 250 13.73 -0.99 -2.85
C LEU A 250 15.04 -0.22 -2.69
N PRO A 251 15.07 1.12 -2.81
CA PRO A 251 16.30 1.82 -2.53
C PRO A 251 16.73 1.30 -1.16
N GLU A 252 17.94 0.73 -1.09
CA GLU A 252 18.62 0.59 0.20
C GLU A 252 18.38 1.93 0.87
N TYR A 253 17.66 1.92 2.02
CA TYR A 253 17.36 3.12 2.75
C TYR A 253 18.64 3.94 2.78
N LEU A 254 18.62 5.11 2.15
CA LEU A 254 19.77 6.00 2.17
C LEU A 254 19.88 6.49 3.61
N VAL A 255 20.67 5.76 4.42
CA VAL A 255 21.18 6.27 5.68
C VAL A 255 22.09 7.42 5.29
N LEU A 256 21.54 8.63 5.29
CA LEU A 256 22.34 9.84 5.22
C LEU A 256 23.11 9.93 6.54
N GLU A 257 24.27 9.30 6.60
CA GLU A 257 25.27 9.61 7.62
C GLU A 257 25.75 11.04 7.38
N TRP A 258 25.33 11.95 8.25
CA TRP A 258 25.89 13.29 8.30
C TRP A 258 27.32 13.19 8.84
N PRO A 259 28.34 13.72 8.14
CA PRO A 259 29.64 13.88 8.76
C PRO A 259 29.50 14.96 9.84
N VAL A 260 29.46 14.54 11.10
CA VAL A 260 29.63 15.45 12.22
C VAL A 260 31.07 15.92 12.19
N HIS A 261 31.32 17.09 11.60
CA HIS A 261 32.55 17.83 11.88
C HIS A 261 32.41 18.47 13.26
N GLY A 262 32.95 17.76 14.25
CA GLY A 262 33.06 18.24 15.63
C GLY A 262 34.00 17.35 16.40
N SER A 263 35.16 17.90 16.72
CA SER A 263 36.23 17.33 17.54
C SER A 263 35.75 16.84 18.92
N ASP A 264 36.45 15.83 19.41
CA ASP A 264 36.59 15.32 20.78
C ASP A 264 35.86 14.04 21.24
N HIS A 265 36.70 13.23 21.90
CA HIS A 265 36.61 11.92 22.51
C HIS A 265 35.27 11.31 22.97
N GLU A 266 35.17 10.01 22.62
CA GLU A 266 34.69 8.88 23.42
C GLU A 266 33.35 9.00 24.18
N ARG A 267 32.34 8.29 23.68
CA ARG A 267 31.69 7.17 24.37
C ARG A 267 30.75 6.44 23.40
N GLY A 268 30.93 5.13 23.26
CA GLY A 268 30.14 4.28 22.37
C GLY A 268 28.70 4.12 22.82
N LEU A 269 27.88 3.49 21.97
CA LEU A 269 26.75 2.65 22.38
C LEU A 269 26.42 1.69 21.22
N SER A 270 26.17 0.44 21.62
CA SER A 270 25.81 -0.69 20.79
C SER A 270 24.47 -0.49 20.08
N THR A 271 24.37 -1.05 18.88
CA THR A 271 23.15 -1.18 18.10
C THR A 271 22.17 -2.14 18.81
N GLU A 272 21.22 -1.61 19.56
CA GLU A 272 19.97 -2.31 19.89
C GLU A 272 18.92 -1.96 18.85
N LEU A 273 18.38 -3.00 18.20
CA LEU A 273 17.18 -2.95 17.37
C LEU A 273 15.99 -2.58 18.26
N LEU A 274 15.59 -1.31 18.24
CA LEU A 274 14.28 -0.88 18.73
C LEU A 274 13.46 -0.36 17.56
N GLY A 275 12.40 -1.11 17.26
CA GLY A 275 11.37 -0.72 16.31
C GLY A 275 10.79 0.63 16.70
N THR A 276 10.94 1.60 15.82
CA THR A 276 10.15 2.83 15.82
C THR A 276 9.87 3.20 14.37
N GLY A 277 8.59 3.19 13.99
CA GLY A 277 8.13 3.70 12.72
C GLY A 277 8.28 5.21 12.69
N TRP A 278 9.28 5.70 11.96
CA TRP A 278 9.40 7.09 11.58
C TRP A 278 9.09 7.21 10.09
N ARG A 279 8.02 7.93 9.75
CA ARG A 279 7.81 8.43 8.38
C ARG A 279 8.68 9.67 8.21
N HIS A 280 9.66 9.63 7.30
CA HIS A 280 10.37 10.83 6.86
C HIS A 280 9.39 11.77 6.13
N PRO A 281 9.54 13.10 6.24
CA PRO A 281 8.80 14.02 5.37
C PRO A 281 9.20 13.72 3.92
N LEU A 282 8.20 13.51 3.06
CA LEU A 282 8.39 13.47 1.61
C LEU A 282 9.04 14.79 1.20
N GLY A 283 10.22 14.72 0.59
CA GLY A 283 11.03 15.90 0.27
C GLY A 283 11.77 15.72 -1.04
N THR A 284 11.79 16.79 -1.82
CA THR A 284 12.58 16.90 -3.05
C THR A 284 13.86 17.68 -2.75
N PHE A 285 15.01 17.10 -3.07
CA PHE A 285 16.30 17.76 -2.92
C PHE A 285 16.87 18.12 -4.29
N VAL A 286 17.23 19.39 -4.47
CA VAL A 286 17.84 19.88 -5.71
C VAL A 286 19.30 20.23 -5.42
N LEU A 287 20.22 19.57 -6.12
CA LEU A 287 21.66 19.75 -5.95
C LEU A 287 22.29 20.24 -7.27
N PRO A 288 23.09 21.32 -7.25
CA PRO A 288 23.95 21.66 -8.38
C PRO A 288 25.12 20.68 -8.45
N VAL A 289 25.36 20.10 -9.63
CA VAL A 289 26.51 19.22 -9.88
C VAL A 289 27.49 19.97 -10.78
N ARG A 290 28.75 20.12 -10.32
CA ARG A 290 29.84 20.60 -11.16
C ARG A 290 30.46 19.41 -11.88
N GLY A 291 30.65 19.55 -13.19
CA GLY A 291 31.30 18.55 -14.04
C GLY A 291 32.79 18.38 -13.76
#